data_AF-A0A4Q7ZSZ2-F1
#
_entry.id   AF-A0A4Q7ZSZ2-F1
#
_cell.length_a   1.000
_cell.length_b   1.000
_cell.length_c   1.000
_cell.angle_alpha   90.00
_cell.angle_beta   90.00
_cell.angle_gamma   90.00
#
_symmetry.space_group_name_H-M   'P 1'
#
loop_
_entity.id
_entity.type
_entity.pdbx_description
1 polymer ?
#
loop_
_entity_poly.entity_id
_entity_poly.type
_entity_poly.pdbx_seq_one_letter_code
_entity_poly.pdbx_strand_id
1 'polypeptide(L)'
;MAGGRGRARAATGPCHTVTVFRPVEYVTDHLPSQLTDRGDAVAVRLCEAPGRRGTEIHVRRANDTVSDDEIRRVLRIARSQLEVGDVLKPGVATTTPTAFNRGLRAVTARGREKGLL
;
A
#
# COMPACT_ATOMS: atom_id res chain seq x y z
N MET A 1 -4.69 34.26 22.58
CA MET A 1 -4.54 33.68 21.23
C MET A 1 -4.93 32.21 21.28
N ALA A 2 -6.18 31.90 20.94
CA ALA A 2 -6.70 30.53 20.97
C ALA A 2 -6.31 29.79 19.68
N GLY A 3 -5.30 28.92 19.78
CA GLY A 3 -4.90 28.04 18.67
C GLY A 3 -5.89 26.88 18.54
N GLY A 4 -6.70 26.92 17.48
CA GLY A 4 -7.63 25.86 17.13
C GLY A 4 -6.88 24.57 16.83
N ARG A 5 -6.96 23.60 17.75
CA ARG A 5 -6.58 22.21 17.49
C ARG A 5 -7.55 21.69 16.44
N GLY A 6 -7.08 21.61 15.19
CA GLY A 6 -7.79 20.94 14.11
C GLY A 6 -8.16 19.55 14.59
N ARG A 7 -9.45 19.33 14.81
CA ARG A 7 -9.99 18.03 15.17
C ARG A 7 -9.70 17.14 13.97
N ALA A 8 -8.67 16.30 14.05
CA ALA A 8 -8.38 15.30 13.04
C ALA A 8 -9.69 14.60 12.73
N ARG A 9 -10.19 14.78 11.50
CA ARG A 9 -11.42 14.15 11.05
C ARG A 9 -11.29 12.67 11.38
N ALA A 10 -12.17 12.15 12.21
CA ALA A 10 -12.06 10.78 12.69
C ALA A 10 -11.92 9.87 11.46
N ALA A 11 -10.80 9.13 11.36
CA ALA A 11 -10.55 8.26 10.22
C ALA A 11 -11.76 7.34 10.03
N THR A 12 -12.47 7.53 8.92
CA THR A 12 -13.77 6.92 8.67
C THR A 12 -13.57 5.91 7.55
N GLY A 13 -13.54 4.63 7.89
CA GLY A 13 -13.40 3.56 6.91
C GLY A 13 -12.86 2.26 7.53
N PRO A 14 -12.89 1.16 6.77
CA PRO A 14 -12.28 -0.11 7.17
C PRO A 14 -10.80 0.07 7.50
N CYS A 15 -10.33 -0.70 8.48
CA CYS A 15 -8.90 -0.78 8.79
C CYS A 15 -8.25 -1.82 7.90
N HIS A 16 -7.18 -1.45 7.21
CA HIS A 16 -6.34 -2.37 6.45
C HIS A 16 -5.04 -2.58 7.20
N THR A 17 -4.57 -3.82 7.27
CA THR A 17 -3.38 -4.18 8.03
C THR A 17 -2.49 -5.10 7.22
N VAL A 18 -1.18 -4.88 7.29
CA VAL A 18 -0.17 -5.81 6.79
C VAL A 18 0.91 -6.01 7.86
N THR A 19 1.39 -7.24 7.99
CA THR A 19 2.56 -7.55 8.83
C THR A 19 3.81 -7.55 7.97
N VAL A 20 4.86 -6.87 8.45
CA VAL A 20 6.20 -6.90 7.87
C VAL A 20 7.17 -7.56 8.85
N PHE A 21 8.02 -8.45 8.37
CA PHE A 21 9.03 -9.13 9.19
C PHE A 21 10.25 -8.22 9.47
N ARG A 22 9.99 -7.03 10.03
CA ARG A 22 10.98 -6.01 10.43
C ARG A 22 10.59 -5.41 11.79
N PRO A 23 11.58 -4.99 12.61
CA PRO A 23 11.31 -4.35 13.90
C PRO A 23 10.69 -2.94 13.71
N VAL A 24 9.98 -2.45 14.73
CA VAL A 24 9.17 -1.22 14.61
C VAL A 24 10.03 0.02 14.37
N GLU A 25 11.23 0.07 14.93
CA GLU A 25 12.20 1.14 14.74
C GLU A 25 12.61 1.23 13.27
N TYR A 26 12.92 0.08 12.67
CA TYR A 26 13.27 0.01 11.24
C TYR A 26 12.11 0.49 10.36
N VAL A 27 10.89 0.07 10.64
CA VAL A 27 9.70 0.47 9.86
C VAL A 27 9.40 1.96 10.02
N THR A 28 9.67 2.52 11.20
CA THR A 28 9.50 3.95 11.46
C THR A 28 10.48 4.78 10.65
N ASP A 29 11.76 4.38 10.62
CA ASP A 29 12.82 5.09 9.90
C ASP A 29 12.74 4.92 8.38
N HIS A 30 12.13 3.82 7.92
CA HIS A 30 12.05 3.45 6.50
C HIS A 30 10.61 3.42 5.98
N LEU A 31 9.73 4.24 6.55
CA LEU A 31 8.33 4.28 6.11
C LEU A 31 8.27 4.59 4.61
N PRO A 32 7.73 3.69 3.77
CA PRO A 32 7.82 3.85 2.33
C PRO A 32 7.11 5.10 1.85
N SER A 33 7.70 5.81 0.87
CA SER A 33 7.18 7.07 0.35
C SER A 33 5.74 6.93 -0.14
N GLN A 34 5.34 5.77 -0.63
CA GLN A 34 3.96 5.54 -1.07
C GLN A 34 2.95 5.70 0.06
N LEU A 35 3.31 5.48 1.33
CA LEU A 35 2.47 5.79 2.48
C LEU A 35 2.61 7.27 2.88
N THR A 36 3.84 7.79 2.92
CA THR A 36 4.13 9.17 3.33
C THR A 36 3.54 10.21 2.37
N ASP A 37 3.59 9.95 1.05
CA ASP A 37 3.07 10.80 -0.02
C ASP A 37 1.54 10.99 0.04
N ARG A 38 0.81 10.10 0.73
CA ARG A 38 -0.63 10.28 0.95
C ARG A 38 -0.93 11.30 2.04
N GLY A 39 0.03 11.62 2.90
CA GLY A 39 -0.13 12.57 4.00
C GLY A 39 -1.43 12.36 4.78
N ASP A 40 -2.22 13.43 4.90
CA ASP A 40 -3.47 13.44 5.67
C ASP A 40 -4.64 12.69 5.00
N ALA A 41 -4.45 12.07 3.83
CA ALA A 41 -5.46 11.22 3.21
C ALA A 41 -5.62 9.87 3.91
N VAL A 42 -4.58 9.41 4.61
CA VAL A 42 -4.58 8.16 5.37
C VAL A 42 -4.04 8.36 6.79
N ALA A 43 -4.59 7.61 7.73
CA ALA A 43 -4.05 7.50 9.07
C ALA A 43 -3.24 6.21 9.17
N VAL A 44 -1.95 6.31 9.50
CA VAL A 44 -1.03 5.18 9.66
C VAL A 44 -0.72 4.98 11.15
N ARG A 45 -0.77 3.72 11.61
CA ARG A 45 -0.38 3.34 12.96
C ARG A 45 0.50 2.09 12.91
N LEU A 46 1.64 2.14 13.59
CA LEU A 46 2.59 1.03 13.69
C LEU A 46 2.44 0.37 15.07
N CYS A 47 2.42 -0.96 15.11
CA CYS A 47 2.38 -1.74 16.34
C CYS A 47 3.25 -3.00 16.20
N GLU A 48 3.77 -3.54 17.30
CA GLU A 48 4.41 -4.86 17.25
C GLU A 48 3.42 -5.93 16.79
N ALA A 49 3.87 -6.82 15.90
CA ALA A 49 3.06 -7.92 15.42
C ALA A 49 2.96 -9.03 16.49
N PRO A 50 1.79 -9.69 16.60
CA PRO A 50 1.60 -10.82 17.51
C PRO A 50 2.67 -11.91 17.34
N GLY A 51 3.12 -12.46 18.46
CA GLY A 51 4.16 -13.51 18.46
C GLY A 51 5.52 -13.04 17.98
N ARG A 52 5.83 -11.73 18.10
CA ARG A 52 7.10 -11.11 17.70
C ARG A 52 7.45 -11.35 16.21
N ARG A 53 6.43 -11.31 15.35
CA ARG A 53 6.56 -11.52 13.89
C ARG A 53 6.94 -10.25 13.12
N GLY A 54 7.53 -9.27 13.80
CA GLY A 54 7.87 -7.96 13.25
C GLY A 54 6.85 -6.89 13.61
N THR A 55 6.39 -6.12 12.63
CA THR A 55 5.55 -4.93 12.83
C THR A 55 4.26 -5.05 12.02
N GLU A 56 3.13 -4.71 12.62
CA GLU A 56 1.88 -4.48 11.91
C GLU A 56 1.75 -3.01 11.52
N ILE A 57 1.49 -2.78 10.24
CA ILE A 57 1.20 -1.46 9.67
C ILE A 57 -0.32 -1.39 9.46
N HIS A 58 -0.99 -0.58 10.27
CA HIS A 58 -2.42 -0.32 10.19
C HIS A 58 -2.67 0.97 9.41
N VAL A 59 -3.51 0.92 8.38
CA VAL A 59 -3.87 2.07 7.54
C VAL A 59 -5.38 2.20 7.46
N ARG A 60 -5.87 3.43 7.68
CA ARG A 60 -7.28 3.80 7.53
C ARG A 60 -7.41 5.03 6.64
N ARG A 61 -8.52 5.12 5.91
CA ARG A 61 -8.91 6.32 5.18
C ARG A 61 -9.24 7.44 6.16
N ALA A 62 -8.66 8.63 5.96
CA ALA A 62 -9.05 9.84 6.66
C ALA A 62 -10.05 10.68 5.85
N ASN A 63 -10.07 10.49 4.52
CA ASN A 63 -11.01 11.10 3.60
C ASN A 63 -11.29 10.18 2.39
N ASP A 64 -12.15 10.63 1.48
CA ASP A 64 -12.61 9.85 0.33
C ASP A 64 -11.75 10.02 -0.93
N THR A 65 -10.56 10.63 -0.80
CA THR A 65 -9.63 10.81 -1.93
C THR A 65 -8.87 9.53 -2.30
N VAL A 66 -8.79 8.57 -1.38
CA VAL A 66 -8.10 7.29 -1.55
C VAL A 66 -9.11 6.15 -1.46
N SER A 67 -9.05 5.20 -2.38
CA SER A 67 -9.90 4.00 -2.35
C SER A 67 -9.31 2.87 -1.50
N ASP A 68 -10.13 1.95 -1.01
CA ASP A 68 -9.66 0.76 -0.28
C ASP A 68 -8.74 -0.12 -1.15
N ASP A 69 -9.00 -0.20 -2.47
CA ASP A 69 -8.14 -0.91 -3.42
C ASP A 69 -6.76 -0.26 -3.53
N GLU A 70 -6.71 1.06 -3.51
CA GLU A 70 -5.44 1.80 -3.50
C GLU A 70 -4.67 1.57 -2.21
N ILE A 71 -5.33 1.58 -1.04
CA ILE A 71 -4.68 1.26 0.23
C ILE A 71 -4.09 -0.15 0.21
N ARG A 72 -4.87 -1.15 -0.24
CA ARG A 72 -4.37 -2.52 -0.38
C ARG A 72 -3.14 -2.59 -1.28
N ARG A 73 -3.17 -1.88 -2.41
CA ARG A 73 -2.05 -1.82 -3.35
C ARG A 73 -0.81 -1.18 -2.71
N VAL A 74 -0.97 -0.05 -2.04
CA VAL A 74 0.12 0.67 -1.37
C VAL A 74 0.72 -0.18 -0.26
N LEU A 75 -0.10 -0.81 0.59
CA LEU A 75 0.38 -1.71 1.64
C LEU A 75 1.16 -2.91 1.09
N ARG A 76 0.73 -3.47 -0.06
CA ARG A 76 1.45 -4.55 -0.72
C ARG A 76 2.83 -4.10 -1.22
N ILE A 77 2.92 -2.92 -1.83
CA ILE A 77 4.19 -2.34 -2.27
C ILE A 77 5.09 -2.04 -1.07
N ALA A 78 4.55 -1.40 -0.04
CA ALA A 78 5.27 -1.07 1.18
C ALA A 78 5.84 -2.31 1.87
N ARG A 79 5.04 -3.38 1.99
CA ARG A 79 5.52 -4.68 2.51
C ARG A 79 6.68 -5.22 1.70
N SER A 80 6.53 -5.28 0.37
CA SER A 80 7.59 -5.75 -0.51
C SER A 80 8.89 -4.95 -0.34
N GLN A 81 8.80 -3.63 -0.22
CA GLN A 81 9.97 -2.77 -0.02
C GLN A 81 10.63 -2.97 1.34
N LEU A 82 9.85 -3.07 2.41
CA LEU A 82 10.38 -3.27 3.76
C LEU A 82 10.98 -4.66 3.97
N GLU A 83 10.39 -5.69 3.36
CA GLU A 83 10.86 -7.07 3.51
C GLU A 83 12.02 -7.39 2.56
N VAL A 84 11.90 -7.01 1.30
CA VAL A 84 12.80 -7.44 0.21
C VAL A 84 13.70 -6.31 -0.30
N GLY A 85 13.32 -5.04 -0.11
CA GLY A 85 13.98 -3.90 -0.73
C GLY A 85 13.39 -3.56 -2.10
N ASP A 86 14.21 -3.13 -3.04
CA ASP A 86 13.72 -2.72 -4.36
C ASP A 86 13.14 -3.89 -5.15
N VAL A 87 11.85 -3.77 -5.49
CA VAL A 87 11.14 -4.76 -6.31
C VAL A 87 10.99 -4.24 -7.73
N LEU A 88 11.59 -4.99 -8.66
CA LEU A 88 11.47 -4.73 -10.10
C LEU A 88 10.02 -4.90 -10.54
N LYS A 89 9.47 -3.85 -11.14
CA LYS A 89 8.17 -3.92 -11.80
C LYS A 89 8.35 -4.58 -13.17
N PRO A 90 7.35 -5.37 -13.63
CA PRO A 90 7.36 -5.88 -14.99
C PRO A 90 7.51 -4.71 -15.98
N GLY A 91 8.46 -4.82 -16.90
CA GLY A 91 8.69 -3.81 -17.93
C GLY A 91 7.55 -3.68 -18.94
N VAL A 92 7.79 -2.86 -19.96
CA VAL A 92 6.87 -2.79 -21.11
C VAL A 92 6.77 -4.15 -21.80
N ALA A 93 5.60 -4.45 -22.37
CA ALA A 93 5.43 -5.68 -23.12
C ALA A 93 6.39 -5.68 -24.31
N THR A 94 7.26 -6.68 -24.40
CA THR A 94 8.19 -6.87 -25.52
C THR A 94 7.53 -7.50 -26.73
N THR A 95 6.24 -7.85 -26.65
CA THR A 95 5.49 -8.53 -27.71
C THR A 95 4.73 -7.55 -28.60
N THR A 96 4.92 -7.67 -29.92
CA THR A 96 4.16 -6.91 -30.93
C THR A 96 2.72 -7.41 -31.03
N PRO A 97 1.71 -6.52 -31.11
CA PRO A 97 0.31 -6.93 -31.29
C PRO A 97 0.10 -7.74 -32.57
N THR A 98 -0.54 -8.91 -32.46
CA THR A 98 -0.91 -9.75 -33.61
C THR A 98 -2.33 -10.28 -33.41
N ALA A 99 -2.98 -10.69 -34.51
CA ALA A 99 -4.32 -11.29 -34.45
C ALA A 99 -4.36 -12.52 -33.53
N PHE A 100 -3.29 -13.33 -33.54
CA PHE A 100 -3.16 -14.54 -32.74
C PHE A 100 -3.01 -14.25 -31.24
N ASN A 101 -2.31 -13.17 -30.85
CA ASN A 101 -2.12 -12.82 -29.44
C ASN A 101 -3.22 -11.93 -28.85
N ARG A 102 -4.21 -11.53 -29.66
CA ARG A 102 -5.28 -10.62 -29.23
C ARG A 102 -6.13 -11.18 -28.10
N GLY A 103 -6.50 -12.47 -28.17
CA GLY A 103 -7.29 -13.13 -27.13
C GLY A 103 -6.55 -13.18 -25.79
N LEU A 104 -5.28 -13.59 -25.80
CA LEU A 104 -4.43 -13.62 -24.61
C LEU A 104 -4.20 -12.22 -24.01
N ARG A 105 -4.05 -11.17 -24.84
CA ARG A 105 -3.96 -9.79 -24.35
C ARG A 105 -5.24 -9.34 -23.67
N ALA A 106 -6.42 -9.67 -24.21
CA ALA A 106 -7.69 -9.30 -23.61
C ALA A 106 -7.86 -9.93 -22.22
N VAL A 107 -7.45 -11.20 -22.06
CA VAL A 107 -7.52 -11.91 -20.77
C VAL A 107 -6.51 -11.35 -19.75
N THR A 108 -5.30 -11.00 -20.20
CA THR A 108 -4.23 -10.53 -19.31
C THR A 108 -4.22 -9.03 -19.06
N ALA A 109 -5.00 -8.25 -19.81
CA ALA A 109 -5.05 -6.78 -19.70
C ALA A 109 -5.34 -6.31 -18.26
N ARG A 110 -6.22 -7.03 -17.54
CA ARG A 110 -6.61 -6.71 -16.16
C ARG A 110 -5.74 -7.37 -15.09
N GLY A 111 -4.84 -8.27 -15.48
CA GLY A 111 -3.94 -8.96 -14.55
C GLY A 111 -2.97 -8.00 -13.84
N ARG A 112 -2.70 -6.83 -14.44
CA ARG A 112 -1.89 -5.77 -13.83
C ARG A 112 -2.63 -4.98 -12.74
N GLU A 113 -3.95 -4.92 -12.81
CA GLU A 113 -4.78 -4.10 -11.92
C GLU A 113 -5.22 -4.86 -10.68
N LYS A 114 -5.49 -6.16 -10.82
CA LYS A 114 -6.02 -7.00 -9.74
C LYS A 114 -5.05 -8.12 -9.41
N GLY A 115 -4.01 -7.79 -8.67
CA GLY A 115 -3.20 -8.81 -8.00
C GLY A 115 -4.05 -9.47 -6.92
N LEU A 116 -4.62 -10.65 -7.21
CA LEU A 116 -5.34 -11.48 -6.23
C LEU A 116 -4.37 -11.85 -5.10
N LEU A 117 -4.59 -11.30 -3.91
CA LEU A 117 -4.27 -11.89 -2.60
C LEU A 117 -5.25 -11.30 -1.58
#